data_AF-A0A501WDE4-F1
#
_entry.id   AF-A0A501WDE4-F1
#
_cell.length_a   1.000
_cell.length_b   1.000
_cell.length_c   1.000
_cell.angle_alpha   90.00
_cell.angle_beta   90.00
_cell.angle_gamma   90.00
#
_symmetry.space_group_name_H-M   'P 1'
#
loop_
_entity.id
_entity.type
_entity.pdbx_description
1 polymer ?
#
loop_
_entity_poly.entity_id
_entity_poly.type
_entity_poly.pdbx_seq_one_letter_code
_entity_poly.pdbx_strand_id
1 'polypeptide(L)'
;MIPESVARQTEIRTRDKLLRMKVSDQARKRNSSLPEYWDVRAVTYEINEVEKTVYTSLPYAKFNTEMVSELYHERWEIELGFRDIKSSMNNNALTLRSKKVELIYQEVWSLLLAYNVVRREAGQAAIAYQKAPSEISFKAAYCYIASQLIVMAQAQPISKTGTRLAHLRSGIGELCINYRSRPSRPRTVKINKTRYQVNRNAAPLK
;
A
#
# COMPACT_ATOMS: atom_id res chain seq x y z
N MET A 1 9.40 -20.39 13.94
CA MET A 1 9.32 -21.74 13.32
C MET A 1 10.07 -21.70 12.00
N ILE A 2 11.13 -22.51 11.84
CA ILE A 2 11.94 -22.56 10.61
C ILE A 2 11.24 -23.50 9.62
N PRO A 3 11.14 -23.18 8.31
CA PRO A 3 10.53 -24.08 7.32
C PRO A 3 11.31 -25.39 7.18
N GLU A 4 10.60 -26.52 6.98
CA GLU A 4 11.20 -27.85 6.73
C GLU A 4 12.11 -27.91 5.49
N SER A 5 12.11 -26.89 4.63
CA SER A 5 12.88 -26.80 3.39
C SER A 5 14.28 -26.18 3.54
N VAL A 6 14.72 -25.86 4.76
CA VAL A 6 16.05 -25.28 5.02
C VAL A 6 17.12 -26.37 5.02
N ALA A 7 18.02 -26.33 4.04
CA ALA A 7 19.14 -27.26 3.89
C ALA A 7 20.39 -26.84 4.67
N ARG A 8 20.61 -25.53 4.85
CA ARG A 8 21.69 -25.00 5.68
C ARG A 8 21.29 -23.64 6.26
N GLN A 9 21.74 -23.35 7.47
CA GLN A 9 21.55 -22.05 8.11
C GLN A 9 22.89 -21.51 8.58
N THR A 10 23.09 -20.20 8.42
CA THR A 10 24.22 -19.45 8.96
C THR A 10 23.66 -18.24 9.69
N GLU A 11 23.89 -18.15 10.99
CA GLU A 11 23.42 -17.04 11.80
C GLU A 11 24.36 -15.84 11.60
N ILE A 12 23.81 -14.70 11.20
CA ILE A 12 24.54 -13.44 11.09
C ILE A 12 24.45 -12.71 12.44
N ARG A 13 23.24 -12.66 13.03
CA ARG A 13 22.91 -12.14 14.37
C ARG A 13 21.69 -12.85 14.96
N THR A 14 21.37 -12.60 16.23
CA THR A 14 20.26 -13.19 17.01
C THR A 14 18.90 -13.18 16.31
N ARG A 15 18.65 -12.24 15.39
CA ARG A 15 17.40 -12.11 14.62
C ARG A 15 17.63 -11.99 13.10
N ASP A 16 18.80 -12.42 12.63
CA ASP A 16 19.19 -12.27 11.22
C ASP A 16 20.01 -13.48 10.76
N LYS A 17 19.46 -14.20 9.78
CA LYS A 17 19.96 -15.52 9.38
C LYS A 17 20.06 -15.60 7.87
N LEU A 18 21.17 -16.12 7.36
CA LEU A 18 21.27 -16.58 5.98
C LEU A 18 20.85 -18.05 5.91
N LEU A 19 19.88 -18.34 5.07
CA LEU A 19 19.30 -19.67 4.89
C LEU A 19 19.55 -20.13 3.47
N ARG A 20 19.99 -21.37 3.32
CA ARG A 20 19.99 -22.09 2.06
C ARG A 20 18.75 -22.96 2.02
N MET A 21 17.84 -22.67 1.11
CA MET A 21 16.58 -23.36 0.96
C MET A 21 16.59 -24.22 -0.30
N LYS A 22 15.95 -25.40 -0.25
CA LYS A 22 15.75 -26.21 -1.44
C LYS A 22 14.72 -25.55 -2.35
N VAL A 23 15.01 -25.48 -3.65
CA VAL A 23 14.03 -25.03 -4.65
C VAL A 23 12.95 -26.11 -4.78
N SER A 24 11.67 -25.70 -4.80
CA SER A 24 10.57 -26.66 -4.90
C SER A 24 10.60 -27.42 -6.22
N ASP A 25 10.25 -28.71 -6.19
CA ASP A 25 10.21 -29.55 -7.38
C ASP A 25 9.24 -28.98 -8.44
N GLN A 26 8.16 -28.32 -8.01
CA GLN A 26 7.22 -27.64 -8.89
C GLN A 26 7.88 -26.48 -9.66
N ALA A 27 8.74 -25.69 -8.99
CA ALA A 27 9.46 -24.60 -9.65
C ALA A 27 10.48 -25.14 -10.65
N ARG A 28 11.24 -26.19 -10.29
CA ARG A 28 12.20 -26.83 -11.20
C ARG A 28 11.53 -27.55 -12.39
N LYS A 29 10.31 -28.08 -12.22
CA LYS A 29 9.49 -28.60 -13.33
C LYS A 29 9.08 -27.49 -14.30
N ARG A 30 8.76 -26.29 -13.81
CA ARG A 30 8.40 -25.14 -14.66
C ARG A 30 9.62 -24.50 -15.33
N ASN A 31 10.78 -24.52 -14.66
CA ASN A 31 12.03 -24.02 -15.19
C ASN A 31 13.19 -24.93 -14.76
N SER A 32 13.64 -25.79 -15.68
CA SER A 32 14.70 -26.77 -15.45
C SER A 32 16.08 -26.16 -15.22
N SER A 33 16.28 -24.88 -15.58
CA SER A 33 17.55 -24.17 -15.35
C SER A 33 17.76 -23.76 -13.89
N LEU A 34 16.74 -23.87 -13.03
CA LEU A 34 16.85 -23.47 -11.63
C LEU A 34 17.79 -24.41 -10.85
N PRO A 35 18.65 -23.84 -9.97
CA PRO A 35 19.53 -24.63 -9.12
C PRO A 35 18.70 -25.48 -8.13
N GLU A 36 19.35 -26.48 -7.52
CA GLU A 36 18.71 -27.27 -6.48
C GLU A 36 18.45 -26.47 -5.20
N TYR A 37 19.32 -25.51 -4.90
CA TYR A 37 19.25 -24.67 -3.72
C TYR A 37 19.33 -23.19 -4.08
N TRP A 38 18.75 -22.36 -3.23
CA TRP A 38 18.84 -20.91 -3.30
C TRP A 38 19.09 -20.33 -1.91
N ASP A 39 19.80 -19.21 -1.87
CA ASP A 39 20.14 -18.53 -0.62
C ASP A 39 19.19 -17.35 -0.38
N VAL A 40 18.74 -17.21 0.86
CA VAL A 40 17.81 -16.15 1.28
C VAL A 40 18.15 -15.69 2.69
N ARG A 41 18.00 -14.39 2.94
CA ARG A 41 18.17 -13.84 4.28
C ARG A 41 16.81 -13.78 4.98
N ALA A 42 16.72 -14.32 6.18
CA ALA A 42 15.57 -14.25 7.07
C ALA A 42 15.84 -13.25 8.19
N VAL A 43 15.07 -12.16 8.20
CA VAL A 43 15.11 -11.11 9.21
C VAL A 43 13.88 -11.24 10.09
N THR A 44 14.08 -11.46 11.38
CA THR A 44 13.01 -11.58 12.37
C THR A 44 12.91 -10.28 13.19
N TYR A 45 11.70 -9.80 13.40
CA TYR A 45 11.42 -8.64 14.24
C TYR A 45 10.10 -8.84 14.97
N GLU A 46 9.81 -7.96 15.92
CA GLU A 46 8.67 -8.09 16.83
C GLU A 46 7.67 -6.96 16.60
N ILE A 47 6.40 -7.28 16.43
CA ILE A 47 5.30 -6.31 16.39
C ILE A 47 4.26 -6.72 17.41
N ASN A 48 3.92 -5.83 18.35
CA ASN A 48 2.86 -6.08 19.34
C ASN A 48 3.05 -7.46 20.03
N GLU A 49 4.26 -7.76 20.48
CA GLU A 49 4.64 -9.03 21.14
C GLU A 49 4.52 -10.28 20.23
N VAL A 50 4.34 -10.09 18.92
CA VAL A 50 4.30 -11.17 17.93
C VAL A 50 5.54 -11.11 17.05
N GLU A 51 6.32 -12.18 17.06
CA GLU A 51 7.45 -12.35 16.14
C GLU A 51 6.98 -12.53 14.70
N LYS A 52 7.62 -11.80 13.79
CA LYS A 52 7.42 -11.87 12.34
C LYS A 52 8.77 -12.05 11.67
N THR A 53 8.81 -12.85 10.61
CA THR A 53 10.03 -13.06 9.80
C THR A 53 9.77 -12.64 8.37
N VAL A 54 10.68 -11.83 7.83
CA VAL A 54 10.70 -11.39 6.43
C VAL A 54 11.88 -12.05 5.73
N TYR A 55 11.61 -12.61 4.55
CA TYR A 55 12.63 -13.16 3.68
C TYR A 55 13.03 -12.12 2.63
N THR A 56 14.32 -11.88 2.47
CA THR A 56 14.86 -10.85 1.58
C THR A 56 16.14 -11.30 0.88
N SER A 57 16.40 -10.73 -0.29
CA SER A 57 17.67 -10.84 -1.01
C SER A 57 18.64 -9.71 -0.67
N LEU A 58 18.24 -8.75 0.19
CA LEU A 58 19.08 -7.61 0.55
C LEU A 58 20.29 -8.03 1.40
N PRO A 59 21.52 -7.66 1.00
CA PRO A 59 22.72 -8.07 1.71
C PRO A 59 22.87 -7.34 3.05
N TYR A 60 23.31 -8.09 4.08
CA TYR A 60 23.54 -7.53 5.42
C TYR A 60 24.55 -6.39 5.43
N ALA A 61 25.60 -6.49 4.59
CA ALA A 61 26.67 -5.48 4.53
C ALA A 61 26.19 -4.07 4.20
N LYS A 62 25.04 -3.92 3.53
CA LYS A 62 24.47 -2.61 3.15
C LYS A 62 23.16 -2.30 3.88
N PHE A 63 22.39 -3.32 4.26
CA PHE A 63 21.08 -3.17 4.88
C PHE A 63 21.06 -3.98 6.16
N ASN A 64 21.20 -3.32 7.31
CA ASN A 64 21.13 -3.99 8.61
C ASN A 64 19.73 -4.55 8.89
N THR A 65 19.58 -5.26 10.00
CA THR A 65 18.34 -5.93 10.39
C THR A 65 17.20 -4.93 10.58
N GLU A 66 17.49 -3.80 11.22
CA GLU A 66 16.54 -2.74 11.56
C GLU A 66 15.98 -2.06 10.30
N MET A 67 16.86 -1.67 9.36
CA MET A 67 16.47 -1.07 8.08
C MET A 67 15.55 -1.98 7.27
N VAL A 68 15.79 -3.30 7.28
CA VAL A 68 14.93 -4.25 6.56
C VAL A 68 13.56 -4.34 7.25
N SER A 69 13.52 -4.37 8.57
CA SER A 69 12.24 -4.36 9.30
C SER A 69 11.45 -3.09 9.05
N GLU A 70 12.08 -1.91 9.18
CA GLU A 70 11.46 -0.60 8.93
C GLU A 70 10.92 -0.49 7.49
N LEU A 71 11.72 -0.88 6.50
CA LEU A 71 11.27 -0.89 5.10
C LEU A 71 10.07 -1.81 4.88
N TYR A 72 10.04 -2.98 5.55
CA TYR A 72 8.89 -3.87 5.44
C TYR A 72 7.65 -3.32 6.16
N HIS A 73 7.84 -2.53 7.22
CA HIS A 73 6.73 -1.82 7.88
C HIS A 73 6.10 -0.76 6.97
N GLU A 74 6.90 -0.04 6.19
CA GLU A 74 6.39 0.92 5.19
C GLU A 74 5.49 0.28 4.13
N ARG A 75 5.53 -1.05 3.97
CA ARG A 75 4.60 -1.77 3.08
C ARG A 75 3.15 -1.49 3.41
N TRP A 76 2.81 -1.18 4.68
CA TRP A 76 1.44 -0.79 5.07
C TRP A 76 0.92 0.44 4.31
N GLU A 77 1.79 1.31 3.81
CA GLU A 77 1.40 2.47 3.01
C GLU A 77 0.62 2.08 1.75
N ILE A 78 0.86 0.88 1.18
CA ILE A 78 0.08 0.41 0.03
C ILE A 78 -1.39 0.18 0.37
N GLU A 79 -1.68 -0.24 1.61
CA GLU A 79 -3.05 -0.47 2.06
C GLU A 79 -3.81 0.85 2.21
N LEU A 80 -3.12 1.90 2.64
CA LEU A 80 -3.65 3.26 2.64
C LEU A 80 -3.94 3.73 1.21
N GLY A 81 -3.06 3.43 0.25
CA GLY A 81 -3.29 3.68 -1.16
C GLY A 81 -4.53 2.97 -1.71
N PHE A 82 -4.73 1.69 -1.40
CA PHE A 82 -5.95 0.97 -1.79
C PHE A 82 -7.21 1.57 -1.17
N ARG A 83 -7.15 2.00 0.10
CA ARG A 83 -8.25 2.71 0.74
C ARG A 83 -8.55 4.01 0.02
N ASP A 84 -7.53 4.76 -0.38
CA ASP A 84 -7.72 6.04 -1.08
C ASP A 84 -8.40 5.88 -2.44
N ILE A 85 -8.02 4.86 -3.21
CA ILE A 85 -8.67 4.54 -4.49
C ILE A 85 -10.13 4.15 -4.26
N LYS A 86 -10.40 3.23 -3.32
CA LYS A 86 -11.74 2.67 -3.10
C LYS A 86 -12.69 3.66 -2.41
N SER A 87 -12.18 4.46 -1.48
CA SER A 87 -12.98 5.34 -0.62
C SER A 87 -12.95 6.78 -1.10
N SER A 88 -11.76 7.38 -1.16
CA SER A 88 -11.60 8.82 -1.40
C SER A 88 -11.97 9.20 -2.84
N MET A 89 -11.46 8.47 -3.84
CA MET A 89 -11.73 8.79 -5.25
C MET A 89 -13.13 8.38 -5.68
N ASN A 90 -13.56 7.18 -5.29
CA ASN A 90 -14.85 6.63 -5.71
C ASN A 90 -16.02 7.03 -4.79
N ASN A 91 -15.79 7.93 -3.83
CA ASN A 91 -16.79 8.35 -2.83
C ASN A 91 -17.51 7.17 -2.15
N ASN A 92 -16.77 6.09 -1.84
CA ASN A 92 -17.31 4.82 -1.33
C ASN A 92 -18.38 4.16 -2.21
N ALA A 93 -18.45 4.45 -3.51
CA ALA A 93 -19.36 3.75 -4.40
C ALA A 93 -19.00 2.26 -4.46
N LEU A 94 -20.01 1.42 -4.28
CA LEU A 94 -19.88 -0.04 -4.21
C LEU A 94 -19.66 -0.69 -5.58
N THR A 95 -20.03 0.00 -6.66
CA THR A 95 -19.98 -0.50 -8.03
C THR A 95 -19.37 0.53 -8.98
N LEU A 96 -18.74 0.04 -10.05
CA LEU A 96 -18.33 0.85 -11.19
C LEU A 96 -19.55 1.22 -12.05
N ARG A 97 -19.42 2.24 -12.90
CA ARG A 97 -20.54 2.77 -13.69
C ARG A 97 -20.85 1.92 -14.91
N SER A 98 -19.82 1.38 -15.54
CA SER A 98 -19.99 0.59 -16.77
C SER A 98 -20.49 -0.82 -16.50
N LYS A 99 -21.30 -1.34 -17.43
CA LYS A 99 -21.76 -2.74 -17.49
C LYS A 99 -21.04 -3.57 -18.56
N LYS A 100 -20.14 -2.97 -19.34
CA LYS A 100 -19.36 -3.66 -20.38
C LYS A 100 -17.93 -3.90 -19.89
N VAL A 101 -17.42 -5.13 -20.05
CA VAL A 101 -16.10 -5.57 -19.56
C VAL A 101 -14.98 -4.61 -20.00
N GLU A 102 -14.93 -4.26 -21.28
CA GLU A 102 -13.91 -3.36 -21.83
C GLU A 102 -13.92 -1.96 -21.18
N LEU A 103 -15.12 -1.38 -21.05
CA LEU A 103 -15.29 -0.06 -20.42
C LEU A 103 -15.07 -0.11 -18.90
N ILE A 104 -15.27 -1.27 -18.25
CA ILE A 104 -14.89 -1.48 -16.85
C ILE A 104 -13.37 -1.39 -16.69
N TYR A 105 -12.61 -2.04 -17.58
CA TYR A 105 -11.14 -1.92 -17.58
C TYR A 105 -10.73 -0.45 -17.78
N GLN A 106 -11.37 0.27 -18.71
CA GLN A 106 -11.10 1.69 -18.92
C GLN A 106 -11.36 2.52 -17.65
N GLU A 107 -12.45 2.26 -16.94
CA GLU A 107 -12.78 2.96 -15.69
C GLU A 107 -11.73 2.68 -14.60
N VAL A 108 -11.30 1.43 -14.45
CA VAL A 108 -10.23 1.04 -13.51
C VAL A 108 -8.91 1.73 -13.87
N TRP A 109 -8.52 1.72 -15.14
CA TRP A 109 -7.29 2.41 -15.58
C TRP A 109 -7.36 3.92 -15.33
N SER A 110 -8.52 4.53 -15.55
CA SER A 110 -8.73 5.95 -15.28
C SER A 110 -8.58 6.28 -13.79
N LEU A 111 -9.11 5.42 -12.90
CA LEU A 111 -8.94 5.56 -11.45
C LEU A 111 -7.47 5.45 -11.04
N LEU A 112 -6.74 4.47 -11.58
CA LEU A 112 -5.31 4.30 -11.29
C LEU A 112 -4.48 5.49 -11.79
N LEU A 113 -4.79 6.01 -12.98
CA LEU A 113 -4.12 7.19 -13.53
C LEU A 113 -4.35 8.42 -12.65
N ALA A 114 -5.61 8.70 -12.30
CA ALA A 114 -5.94 9.83 -11.45
C ALA A 114 -5.33 9.72 -10.05
N TYR A 115 -5.28 8.51 -9.47
CA TYR A 115 -4.56 8.25 -8.22
C TYR A 115 -3.08 8.64 -8.32
N ASN A 116 -2.41 8.19 -9.38
CA ASN A 116 -0.99 8.48 -9.60
C ASN A 116 -0.73 9.96 -9.84
N VAL A 117 -1.60 10.66 -10.56
CA VAL A 117 -1.50 12.12 -10.76
C VAL A 117 -1.59 12.86 -9.43
N VAL A 118 -2.59 12.54 -8.60
CA VAL A 118 -2.74 13.17 -7.28
C VAL A 118 -1.54 12.87 -6.38
N ARG A 119 -1.09 11.61 -6.32
CA ARG A 119 0.08 11.22 -5.53
C ARG A 119 1.36 11.89 -6.01
N ARG A 120 1.54 12.05 -7.32
CA ARG A 120 2.67 12.76 -7.90
C ARG A 120 2.68 14.23 -7.50
N GLU A 121 1.57 14.94 -7.66
CA GLU A 121 1.50 16.37 -7.29
C GLU A 121 1.62 16.57 -5.78
N ALA A 122 1.02 15.68 -4.98
CA ALA A 122 1.21 15.67 -3.53
C ALA A 122 2.68 15.43 -3.14
N GLY A 123 3.37 14.50 -3.79
CA GLY A 123 4.79 14.24 -3.55
C GLY A 123 5.68 15.42 -3.96
N GLN A 124 5.40 16.07 -5.09
CA GLN A 124 6.12 17.26 -5.51
C GLN A 124 5.89 18.44 -4.57
N ALA A 125 4.67 18.62 -4.09
CA ALA A 125 4.37 19.60 -3.05
C ALA A 125 5.11 19.26 -1.75
N ALA A 126 5.06 18.00 -1.30
CA ALA A 126 5.76 17.58 -0.09
C ALA A 126 7.26 17.91 -0.14
N ILE A 127 7.93 17.61 -1.25
CA ILE A 127 9.35 17.98 -1.46
C ILE A 127 9.56 19.49 -1.37
N ALA A 128 8.72 20.29 -2.06
CA ALA A 128 8.83 21.74 -2.06
C ALA A 128 8.64 22.37 -0.67
N TYR A 129 7.84 21.75 0.18
CA TYR A 129 7.51 22.21 1.54
C TYR A 129 8.28 21.46 2.64
N GLN A 130 9.29 20.66 2.28
CA GLN A 130 10.12 19.88 3.22
C GLN A 130 9.31 18.94 4.13
N LYS A 131 8.31 18.27 3.55
CA LYS A 131 7.43 17.30 4.21
C LYS A 131 7.60 15.91 3.59
N ALA A 132 7.23 14.88 4.34
CA ALA A 132 7.13 13.54 3.77
C ALA A 132 5.87 13.44 2.88
N PRO A 133 5.92 12.73 1.73
CA PRO A 133 4.76 12.54 0.86
C PRO A 133 3.55 11.90 1.56
N SER A 134 3.78 11.08 2.59
CA SER A 134 2.75 10.44 3.41
C SER A 134 1.99 11.42 4.31
N GLU A 135 2.57 12.59 4.60
CA GLU A 135 1.93 13.62 5.44
C GLU A 135 0.87 14.43 4.68
N ILE A 136 0.87 14.42 3.34
CA ILE A 136 -0.13 15.13 2.54
C ILE A 136 -1.40 14.27 2.45
N SER A 137 -2.53 14.84 2.84
CA SER A 137 -3.84 14.19 2.82
C SER A 137 -4.28 13.94 1.38
N PHE A 138 -4.29 12.68 0.96
CA PHE A 138 -4.73 12.28 -0.38
C PHE A 138 -6.14 12.80 -0.70
N LYS A 139 -7.08 12.64 0.23
CA LYS A 139 -8.47 13.07 0.01
C LYS A 139 -8.56 14.59 -0.20
N ALA A 140 -7.88 15.37 0.63
CA ALA A 140 -7.88 16.82 0.51
C ALA A 140 -7.21 17.26 -0.81
N ALA A 141 -6.04 16.68 -1.14
CA ALA A 141 -5.34 16.94 -2.38
C ALA A 141 -6.19 16.58 -3.60
N TYR A 142 -6.86 15.43 -3.61
CA TYR A 142 -7.78 15.02 -4.68
C TYR A 142 -8.91 16.03 -4.88
N CYS A 143 -9.64 16.39 -3.81
CA CYS A 143 -10.73 17.36 -3.91
C CYS A 143 -10.24 18.74 -4.37
N TYR A 144 -9.07 19.17 -3.88
CA TYR A 144 -8.47 20.45 -4.24
C TYR A 144 -8.00 20.47 -5.69
N ILE A 145 -7.31 19.42 -6.16
CA ILE A 145 -6.88 19.31 -7.57
C ILE A 145 -8.11 19.27 -8.48
N ALA A 146 -9.13 18.47 -8.14
CA ALA A 146 -10.35 18.38 -8.94
C ALA A 146 -11.05 19.75 -9.07
N SER A 147 -11.17 20.51 -7.98
CA SER A 147 -11.78 21.84 -8.02
C SER A 147 -10.94 22.85 -8.81
N GLN A 148 -9.61 22.83 -8.62
CA GLN A 148 -8.71 23.72 -9.34
C GLN A 148 -8.66 23.43 -10.84
N LEU A 149 -8.73 22.16 -11.25
CA LEU A 149 -8.80 21.80 -12.67
C LEU A 149 -10.07 22.35 -13.34
N ILE A 150 -11.21 22.34 -12.65
CA ILE A 150 -12.46 22.94 -13.15
C ILE A 150 -12.29 24.45 -13.33
N VAL A 151 -11.71 25.14 -12.35
CA VAL A 151 -11.44 26.58 -12.42
C VAL A 151 -10.45 26.91 -13.55
N MET A 152 -9.37 26.14 -13.66
CA MET A 152 -8.31 26.35 -14.64
C MET A 152 -8.76 26.09 -16.08
N ALA A 153 -9.74 25.19 -16.29
CA ALA A 153 -10.22 24.83 -17.63
C ALA A 153 -10.76 26.03 -18.43
N GLN A 154 -11.31 27.04 -17.76
CA GLN A 154 -11.85 28.24 -18.41
C GLN A 154 -10.95 29.47 -18.27
N ALA A 155 -9.76 29.30 -17.71
CA ALA A 155 -9.01 30.41 -17.18
C ALA A 155 -8.09 31.05 -18.23
N GLN A 156 -8.22 32.37 -18.43
CA GLN A 156 -7.43 33.15 -19.39
C GLN A 156 -6.41 34.08 -18.69
N PRO A 157 -5.29 34.43 -19.34
CA PRO A 157 -4.79 33.85 -20.58
C PRO A 157 -4.17 32.46 -20.35
N ILE A 158 -4.12 31.64 -21.41
CA ILE A 158 -3.53 30.29 -21.37
C ILE A 158 -2.02 30.30 -21.04
N SER A 159 -1.32 31.38 -21.38
CA SER A 159 0.10 31.57 -21.09
C SER A 159 0.44 31.56 -19.59
N LYS A 160 -0.55 31.84 -18.72
CA LYS A 160 -0.37 31.83 -17.25
C LYS A 160 -0.56 30.44 -16.62
N THR A 161 -0.76 29.39 -17.41
CA THR A 161 -0.99 28.01 -16.91
C THR A 161 0.14 27.54 -15.98
N GLY A 162 1.40 27.81 -16.33
CA GLY A 162 2.55 27.44 -15.48
C GLY A 162 2.47 28.08 -14.09
N THR A 163 2.12 29.37 -14.01
CA THR A 163 1.93 30.07 -12.73
C THR A 163 0.78 29.49 -11.92
N ARG A 164 -0.36 29.17 -12.57
CA ARG A 164 -1.50 28.53 -11.91
C ARG A 164 -1.13 27.16 -11.33
N LEU A 165 -0.36 26.36 -12.07
CA LEU A 165 0.13 25.07 -11.58
C LEU A 165 1.10 25.22 -10.41
N ALA A 166 1.93 26.26 -10.40
CA ALA A 166 2.78 26.57 -9.24
C ALA A 166 1.93 26.93 -8.00
N HIS A 167 0.88 27.73 -8.17
CA HIS A 167 -0.05 28.07 -7.09
C HIS A 167 -0.85 26.86 -6.60
N LEU A 168 -1.30 26.00 -7.52
CA LEU A 168 -1.92 24.72 -7.19
C LEU A 168 -0.99 23.90 -6.27
N ARG A 169 0.28 23.76 -6.66
CA ARG A 169 1.25 23.02 -5.85
C ARG A 169 1.47 23.66 -4.48
N SER A 170 1.45 24.99 -4.40
CA SER A 170 1.50 25.72 -3.14
C SER A 170 0.33 25.36 -2.23
N GLY A 171 -0.89 25.39 -2.75
CA GLY A 171 -2.08 25.03 -1.98
C GLY A 171 -2.06 23.57 -1.51
N ILE A 172 -1.53 22.64 -2.31
CA ILE A 172 -1.41 21.23 -1.90
C ILE A 172 -0.45 21.07 -0.71
N GLY A 173 0.63 21.86 -0.65
CA GLY A 173 1.62 21.79 0.43
C GLY A 173 1.07 22.06 1.83
N GLU A 174 -0.09 22.72 1.92
CA GLU A 174 -0.77 23.04 3.18
C GLU A 174 -1.75 21.93 3.62
N LEU A 175 -2.06 20.97 2.75
CA LEU A 175 -3.08 19.94 2.98
C LEU A 175 -2.57 18.74 3.78
N CYS A 176 -1.96 19.00 4.93
CA CYS A 176 -1.40 17.96 5.77
C CYS A 176 -2.46 17.16 6.55
N ILE A 177 -2.16 15.89 6.79
CA ILE A 177 -2.90 15.03 7.70
C ILE A 177 -2.67 15.53 9.11
N ASN A 178 -3.76 15.90 9.80
CA ASN A 178 -3.72 16.19 11.22
C ASN A 178 -3.89 14.88 12.00
N TYR A 179 -2.79 14.33 12.52
CA TYR A 179 -2.83 13.16 13.39
C TYR A 179 -3.49 13.53 14.72
N ARG A 180 -4.78 13.23 14.85
CA ARG A 180 -5.49 13.36 16.13
C ARG A 180 -5.29 12.08 16.92
N SER A 181 -4.82 12.21 18.17
CA SER A 181 -4.83 11.09 19.11
C SER A 181 -6.28 10.63 19.29
N ARG A 182 -6.61 9.46 18.73
CA ARG A 182 -7.93 8.85 18.89
C ARG A 182 -7.79 7.78 19.97
N PRO A 183 -8.46 7.92 21.12
CA PRO A 183 -8.39 6.90 22.17
C PRO A 183 -8.89 5.57 21.60
N SER A 184 -8.19 4.48 21.95
CA SER A 184 -8.61 3.13 21.60
C SER A 184 -9.99 2.90 22.18
N ARG A 185 -10.99 2.75 21.31
CA ARG A 185 -12.32 2.33 21.72
C ARG A 185 -12.42 0.84 21.36
N PRO A 186 -12.62 -0.05 22.33
CA PRO A 186 -12.78 -1.46 22.04
C PRO A 186 -13.90 -1.62 21.02
N ARG A 187 -13.64 -2.40 19.96
CA ARG A 187 -14.62 -2.61 18.89
C ARG A 187 -15.78 -3.44 19.45
N THR A 188 -16.83 -2.78 19.92
CA THR A 188 -18.07 -3.44 20.33
C THR A 188 -18.98 -3.63 19.12
N VAL A 189 -19.44 -4.87 18.92
CA VAL A 189 -20.45 -5.20 17.91
C VAL A 189 -21.79 -4.61 18.35
N LYS A 190 -22.18 -3.47 17.77
CA LYS A 190 -23.46 -2.80 18.12
C LYS A 190 -24.70 -3.54 17.60
N ILE A 191 -24.54 -4.37 16.58
CA ILE A 191 -25.60 -5.17 15.95
C ILE A 191 -24.97 -6.45 15.38
N ASN A 192 -25.68 -7.58 15.51
CA ASN A 192 -25.25 -8.84 14.91
C ASN A 192 -25.12 -8.68 13.37
N LYS A 193 -24.05 -9.22 12.76
CA LYS A 193 -23.76 -9.06 11.33
C LYS A 193 -24.83 -9.68 10.42
N THR A 194 -25.67 -10.55 10.96
CA THR A 194 -26.66 -11.31 10.21
C THR A 194 -28.07 -10.85 10.56
N ARG A 195 -28.84 -10.40 9.56
CA ARG A 195 -30.31 -10.21 9.70
C ARG A 195 -31.07 -11.53 9.79
N TYR A 196 -30.41 -12.63 9.43
CA TYR A 196 -31.00 -13.96 9.42
C TYR A 196 -30.71 -14.69 10.74
N GLN A 197 -31.70 -15.45 11.22
CA GLN A 197 -31.49 -16.37 12.34
C GLN A 197 -30.40 -17.37 11.98
N VAL A 198 -29.46 -17.58 12.89
CA VAL A 198 -28.41 -18.58 12.73
C VAL A 198 -29.04 -19.96 12.87
N ASN A 199 -29.18 -20.68 11.75
CA ASN A 199 -29.63 -22.06 11.77
C ASN A 199 -28.49 -22.96 12.31
N ARG A 200 -28.59 -23.33 13.59
CA ARG A 200 -27.62 -24.22 14.26
C ARG A 200 -27.70 -25.68 13.80
N ASN A 201 -28.73 -26.02 13.03
CA ASN A 201 -28.98 -27.37 12.51
C ASN A 201 -28.70 -27.46 11.00
N ALA A 202 -28.01 -26.48 10.41
CA ALA A 202 -27.64 -26.53 9.00
C ALA A 202 -26.69 -27.71 8.77
N ALA A 203 -27.08 -28.63 7.88
CA ALA A 203 -26.22 -29.71 7.44
C ALA A 203 -24.91 -29.13 6.85
N PRO A 204 -23.75 -29.77 7.08
CA PRO A 204 -22.51 -29.33 6.45
C PRO A 204 -22.68 -29.28 4.93
N LEU A 205 -22.17 -28.22 4.30
CA LEU A 205 -22.12 -28.14 2.85
C LEU A 205 -21.28 -29.33 2.34
N LYS A 206 -21.84 -30.11 1.41
CA LYS A 206 -21.14 -31.21 0.73
C LYS A 206 -19.95 -30.69 -0.06
#